data_AF-A0A5C8PD68-F1
#
_entry.id   AF-A0A5C8PD68-F1
#
_cell.length_a   1.000
_cell.length_b   1.000
_cell.length_c   1.000
_cell.angle_alpha   90.00
_cell.angle_beta   90.00
_cell.angle_gamma   90.00
#
_symmetry.space_group_name_H-M   'P 1'
#
loop_
_entity.id
_entity.type
_entity.pdbx_description
1 polymer ?
#
loop_
_entity_poly.entity_id
_entity_poly.type
_entity_poly.pdbx_seq_one_letter_code
_entity_poly.pdbx_strand_id
1 'polypeptide(L)'
;MLELIALVAAVVVCIWTPIETRKVRGGWMRKNFKGDHAEFVAKYRRQLTVMSWIGLVLGVLNIALGLVADGTAGLVVKLVAGAIWIAAGIVSMTSRRILDLPHTT
;
A
#
# COMPACT_ATOMS: atom_id res chain seq x y z
N MET A 1 -10.53 17.70 -6.70
CA MET A 1 -10.12 16.84 -7.84
C MET A 1 -8.92 15.95 -7.51
N LEU A 2 -7.78 16.48 -7.07
CA LEU A 2 -6.61 15.65 -6.69
C LEU A 2 -6.89 14.63 -5.59
N GLU A 3 -7.68 15.00 -4.59
CA GLU A 3 -7.97 14.15 -3.45
C GLU A 3 -8.81 12.90 -3.83
N LEU A 4 -9.77 13.05 -4.75
CA LEU A 4 -10.53 11.93 -5.30
C LEU A 4 -9.63 10.96 -6.09
N ILE A 5 -8.71 11.51 -6.89
CA ILE A 5 -7.76 10.69 -7.65
C ILE A 5 -6.85 9.91 -6.69
N ALA A 6 -6.37 10.56 -5.62
CA ALA A 6 -5.56 9.92 -4.60
C ALA A 6 -6.32 8.81 -3.86
N LEU A 7 -7.60 9.03 -3.54
CA LEU A 7 -8.47 8.03 -2.92
C LEU A 7 -8.65 6.81 -3.81
N VAL A 8 -8.98 7.01 -5.09
CA VAL A 8 -9.14 5.90 -6.05
C VAL A 8 -7.83 5.14 -6.21
N ALA A 9 -6.70 5.84 -6.32
CA ALA A 9 -5.39 5.21 -6.39
C ALA A 9 -5.07 4.37 -5.15
N ALA A 10 -5.37 4.88 -3.95
CA ALA A 10 -5.15 4.14 -2.70
C ALA A 10 -6.01 2.87 -2.63
N VAL A 11 -7.27 2.92 -3.09
CA VAL A 11 -8.14 1.73 -3.18
C VAL A 11 -7.58 0.71 -4.16
N VAL A 12 -7.11 1.16 -5.34
CA VAL A 12 -6.47 0.26 -6.32
C VAL A 12 -5.25 -0.41 -5.72
N VAL A 13 -4.41 0.33 -4.99
CA VAL A 13 -3.24 -0.23 -4.29
C VAL A 13 -3.66 -1.30 -3.28
N CYS A 14 -4.73 -1.09 -2.52
CA CYS A 14 -5.24 -2.09 -1.56
C CYS A 14 -5.64 -3.42 -2.22
N ILE A 15 -6.14 -3.41 -3.45
CA ILE A 15 -6.57 -4.62 -4.15
C ILE A 15 -5.42 -5.23 -4.95
N TRP A 16 -4.65 -4.40 -5.63
CA TRP A 16 -3.61 -4.87 -6.55
C TRP A 16 -2.39 -5.43 -5.82
N THR A 17 -1.96 -4.77 -4.74
CA THR A 17 -0.77 -5.17 -3.96
C THR A 17 -0.82 -6.63 -3.49
N PRO A 18 -1.90 -7.13 -2.85
CA PRO A 18 -1.96 -8.53 -2.44
C PRO A 18 -2.03 -9.50 -3.63
N ILE A 19 -2.66 -9.12 -4.75
CA ILE A 19 -2.72 -9.95 -5.95
C ILE A 19 -1.34 -10.10 -6.57
N GLU A 20 -0.63 -8.99 -6.78
CA GLU A 20 0.72 -8.99 -7.34
C GLU A 20 1.68 -9.71 -6.41
N THR A 21 1.59 -9.51 -5.09
CA THR A 21 2.40 -10.22 -4.10
C THR A 21 2.21 -11.73 -4.18
N ARG A 22 0.98 -12.23 -4.34
CA ARG A 22 0.72 -13.67 -4.53
C ARG A 22 1.35 -14.21 -5.82
N LYS A 23 1.32 -13.43 -6.91
CA LYS A 23 2.00 -13.80 -8.17
C LYS A 23 3.51 -13.84 -7.98
N VAL A 24 4.08 -12.81 -7.36
CA VAL A 24 5.51 -12.70 -7.05
C VAL A 24 5.94 -13.88 -6.20
N ARG A 25 5.15 -14.26 -5.19
CA ARG A 25 5.38 -15.48 -4.40
C ARG A 25 5.39 -16.70 -5.33
N GLY A 26 4.40 -16.87 -6.21
CA GLY A 26 4.32 -18.00 -7.15
C GLY A 26 5.38 -18.04 -8.28
N GLY A 27 6.50 -17.33 -8.15
CA GLY A 27 7.58 -17.35 -9.17
C GLY A 27 7.44 -16.30 -10.27
N TRP A 28 6.40 -15.46 -10.25
CA TRP A 28 6.24 -14.42 -11.25
C TRP A 28 7.27 -13.31 -11.07
N MET A 29 7.89 -12.91 -12.19
CA MET A 29 8.76 -11.74 -12.28
C MET A 29 8.32 -10.84 -13.43
N ARG A 30 8.66 -9.55 -13.34
CA ARG A 30 8.53 -8.65 -14.49
C ARG A 30 9.43 -9.11 -15.63
N LYS A 31 8.90 -9.14 -16.85
CA LYS A 31 9.61 -9.57 -18.07
C LYS A 31 10.94 -8.83 -18.32
N ASN A 32 11.05 -7.58 -17.88
CA ASN A 32 12.23 -6.73 -18.09
C ASN A 32 13.20 -6.73 -16.89
N PHE A 33 12.94 -7.53 -15.85
CA PHE A 33 13.83 -7.59 -14.70
C PHE A 33 15.06 -8.42 -15.05
N LYS A 34 16.24 -7.80 -14.95
CA LYS A 34 17.53 -8.48 -15.09
C LYS A 34 17.97 -8.93 -13.69
N GLY A 35 17.93 -10.23 -13.42
CA GLY A 35 18.29 -10.82 -12.14
C GLY A 35 17.52 -12.10 -11.85
N ASP A 36 17.80 -12.71 -10.70
CA ASP A 36 17.10 -13.91 -10.22
C ASP A 36 15.81 -13.54 -9.46
N HIS A 37 14.92 -14.52 -9.29
CA HIS A 37 13.66 -14.38 -8.55
C HIS A 37 13.88 -13.93 -7.11
N ALA A 38 14.90 -14.45 -6.44
CA ALA A 38 15.25 -14.05 -5.08
C ALA A 38 15.59 -12.54 -4.99
N GLU A 39 16.32 -11.99 -5.97
CA GLU A 39 16.64 -10.56 -6.02
C GLU A 39 15.40 -9.71 -6.30
N PHE A 40 14.50 -10.20 -7.16
CA PHE A 40 13.25 -9.53 -7.45
C PHE A 40 12.36 -9.45 -6.19
N VAL A 41 12.22 -10.56 -5.47
CA VAL A 41 11.47 -10.63 -4.20
C VAL A 41 12.07 -9.68 -3.16
N ALA A 42 13.40 -9.62 -3.03
CA ALA A 42 14.06 -8.73 -2.08
C ALA A 42 13.79 -7.24 -2.39
N LYS A 43 13.84 -6.85 -3.67
CA LYS A 43 13.50 -5.48 -4.11
C LYS A 43 12.02 -5.18 -3.91
N TYR A 44 11.13 -6.11 -4.25
CA TYR A 44 9.70 -5.95 -4.09
C TYR A 44 9.29 -5.82 -2.61
N ARG A 45 9.92 -6.59 -1.73
CA ARG A 45 9.77 -6.46 -0.26
C ARG A 45 10.14 -5.07 0.25
N ARG A 46 11.21 -4.47 -0.29
CA ARG A 46 11.59 -3.09 0.05
C ARG A 46 10.54 -2.09 -0.44
N GLN A 47 10.01 -2.28 -1.65
CA GLN A 47 8.92 -1.44 -2.19
C GLN A 47 7.66 -1.52 -1.31
N LEU A 48 7.25 -2.72 -0.90
CA LEU A 48 6.12 -2.91 0.03
C LEU A 48 6.35 -2.24 1.38
N THR A 49 7.60 -2.24 1.88
CA THR A 49 7.97 -1.56 3.12
C THR A 49 7.82 -0.05 2.99
N VAL A 50 8.32 0.52 1.89
CA VAL A 50 8.19 1.96 1.60
C VAL A 50 6.72 2.34 1.44
N MET A 51 5.94 1.55 0.69
CA MET A 51 4.51 1.79 0.51
C MET A 51 3.75 1.70 1.84
N SER A 52 4.12 0.76 2.71
CA SER A 52 3.55 0.64 4.05
C SER A 52 3.76 1.92 4.87
N TRP A 53 4.98 2.46 4.87
CA TRP A 53 5.32 3.71 5.54
C TRP A 53 4.59 4.92 4.93
N ILE A 54 4.56 5.02 3.61
CA ILE A 54 3.84 6.12 2.92
C ILE A 54 2.36 6.11 3.31
N GLY A 55 1.71 4.94 3.26
CA GLY A 55 0.30 4.83 3.64
C GLY A 55 0.04 5.22 5.09
N LEU A 56 0.92 4.83 6.01
CA LEU A 56 0.79 5.19 7.41
C LEU A 56 0.99 6.69 7.64
N VAL A 57 2.04 7.29 7.07
CA VAL A 57 2.34 8.73 7.21
C VAL A 57 1.24 9.58 6.60
N LEU A 58 0.81 9.28 5.37
CA LEU A 58 -0.28 10.01 4.72
C LEU A 58 -1.61 9.81 5.45
N GLY A 59 -1.83 8.63 5.99
CA GLY A 59 -2.99 8.32 6.82
C GLY A 59 -3.09 9.20 8.05
N VAL A 60 -2.03 9.22 8.86
CA VAL A 60 -1.93 10.03 10.07
C VAL A 60 -2.00 11.52 9.75
N LEU A 61 -1.32 11.97 8.69
CA LEU A 61 -1.36 13.38 8.28
C LEU A 61 -2.76 13.82 7.88
N ASN A 62 -3.52 12.99 7.16
CA ASN A 62 -4.90 13.31 6.82
C ASN A 62 -5.80 13.39 8.05
N ILE A 63 -5.65 12.48 9.02
CA ILE A 63 -6.40 12.55 10.28
C ILE A 63 -6.07 13.85 11.03
N ALA A 64 -4.79 14.19 11.15
CA ALA A 64 -4.34 15.43 11.80
C ALA A 64 -4.87 16.68 11.09
N LEU A 65 -4.87 16.69 9.75
CA LEU A 65 -5.46 17.76 8.95
C LEU A 65 -6.98 17.85 9.12
N GLY A 66 -7.65 16.74 9.38
CA GLY A 66 -9.08 16.73 9.70
C GLY A 66 -9.39 17.50 10.99
N LEU A 67 -8.51 17.44 12.00
CA LEU A 67 -8.71 18.14 13.28
C LEU A 67 -8.63 19.67 13.16
N VAL A 68 -8.00 20.18 12.10
CA VAL A 68 -7.87 21.61 11.80
C VAL A 68 -8.71 22.03 10.59
N ALA A 69 -9.56 21.12 10.08
CA ALA A 69 -10.39 21.41 8.92
C ALA A 69 -11.61 22.25 9.33
N ASP A 70 -11.87 23.32 8.58
CA ASP A 70 -13.06 24.12 8.76
C ASP A 70 -14.30 23.35 8.27
N GLY A 71 -15.21 23.05 9.20
CA GLY A 71 -16.49 22.43 8.92
C GLY A 71 -16.49 20.90 8.91
N THR A 72 -17.68 20.34 9.16
CA THR A 72 -17.90 18.90 9.30
C THR A 72 -17.62 18.13 8.01
N ALA A 73 -17.91 18.71 6.85
CA ALA A 73 -17.63 18.09 5.56
C ALA A 73 -16.13 17.89 5.31
N GLY A 74 -15.30 18.90 5.63
CA GLY A 74 -13.85 18.81 5.50
C GLY A 74 -13.25 17.75 6.43
N LEU A 75 -13.70 17.72 7.69
CA LEU A 75 -13.31 16.70 8.67
C LEU A 75 -13.61 15.28 8.17
N VAL A 76 -14.84 15.02 7.70
CA VAL A 76 -15.24 13.67 7.24
C VAL A 76 -14.39 13.20 6.07
N VAL A 77 -14.16 14.05 5.06
CA VAL A 77 -13.33 13.71 3.91
C VAL A 77 -11.91 13.34 4.34
N LYS A 78 -11.31 14.13 5.23
CA LYS A 78 -9.96 13.89 5.76
C LYS A 78 -9.87 12.61 6.59
N LEU A 79 -10.87 12.31 7.41
CA LEU A 79 -10.93 11.06 8.16
C LEU A 79 -11.03 9.83 7.23
N VAL A 80 -11.89 9.89 6.21
CA VAL A 80 -12.04 8.80 5.23
C VAL A 80 -10.76 8.59 4.43
N ALA A 81 -10.13 9.68 3.96
CA ALA A 81 -8.86 9.61 3.27
C ALA A 81 -7.75 9.04 4.15
N GLY A 82 -7.69 9.48 5.42
CA GLY A 82 -6.77 8.95 6.40
C GLY A 82 -6.93 7.45 6.60
N ALA A 83 -8.17 6.98 6.80
CA ALA A 83 -8.49 5.57 6.99
C ALA A 83 -8.07 4.71 5.78
N ILE A 84 -8.31 5.18 4.56
CA ILE A 84 -7.95 4.46 3.33
C ILE A 84 -6.43 4.35 3.18
N TRP A 85 -5.69 5.42 3.47
CA TRP A 85 -4.22 5.39 3.41
C TRP A 85 -3.62 4.46 4.47
N ILE A 86 -4.18 4.45 5.69
CA ILE A 86 -3.78 3.49 6.73
C ILE A 86 -4.06 2.06 6.25
N ALA A 87 -5.23 1.81 5.67
CA ALA A 87 -5.57 0.49 5.13
C ALA A 87 -4.58 0.04 4.05
N ALA A 88 -4.20 0.92 3.12
CA ALA A 88 -3.17 0.64 2.11
C ALA A 88 -1.81 0.30 2.76
N GLY A 89 -1.46 1.02 3.83
CA GLY A 89 -0.25 0.78 4.61
C GLY A 89 -0.24 -0.60 5.27
N ILE A 90 -1.37 -0.99 5.87
CA ILE A 90 -1.57 -2.30 6.49
C ILE A 90 -1.53 -3.41 5.45
N VAL A 91 -2.24 -3.26 4.32
CA VAL A 91 -2.25 -4.24 3.23
C VAL A 91 -0.85 -4.47 2.66
N SER A 92 -0.06 -3.41 2.52
CA SER A 92 1.33 -3.53 2.06
C SER A 92 2.18 -4.31 3.06
N MET A 93 1.97 -4.09 4.36
CA MET A 93 2.68 -4.80 5.42
C MET A 93 2.28 -6.27 5.52
N THR A 94 0.99 -6.59 5.40
CA THR A 94 0.52 -7.98 5.39
C THR A 94 0.99 -8.71 4.13
N SER A 95 0.96 -8.05 2.97
CA SER A 95 1.51 -8.57 1.73
C SER A 95 3.00 -8.88 1.86
N ARG A 96 3.76 -8.00 2.52
CA ARG A 96 5.18 -8.26 2.81
C ARG A 96 5.37 -9.54 3.62
N ARG A 97 4.56 -9.76 4.66
CA ARG A 97 4.61 -10.97 5.49
C ARG A 97 4.27 -12.25 4.71
N ILE A 98 3.44 -12.17 3.67
CA ILE A 98 3.15 -13.33 2.81
C ILE A 98 4.43 -13.79 2.07
N LEU A 99 5.34 -12.87 1.76
CA LEU A 99 6.64 -13.20 1.14
C LEU A 99 7.68 -13.73 2.15
N ASP A 100 7.38 -13.68 3.45
CA ASP A 100 8.21 -14.29 4.51
C ASP A 100 7.84 -15.75 4.78
N LEU A 101 6.64 -16.16 4.37
CA LEU A 101 6.18 -17.53 4.61
C LEU A 101 6.93 -18.50 3.70
N PRO A 102 7.38 -19.65 4.22
CA PRO A 102 8.00 -20.68 3.40
C PRO A 102 7.06 -21.08 2.25
N HIS A 103 7.66 -21.43 1.11
CA HIS A 103 6.94 -22.04 0.01
C HIS A 103 6.40 -23.40 0.48
N THR A 104 5.13 -23.46 0.85
CA THR A 104 4.41 -24.73 0.91
C THR A 104 4.21 -25.16 -0.54
N THR A 105 5.09 -26.06 -0.99
CA THR A 105 4.93 -26.88 -2.20
C THR A 105 3.59 -27.58 -2.22
#